data_AF-A0A7K3HGI7-F1
#
_entry.id   AF-A0A7K3HGI7-F1
#
_cell.length_a   1.000
_cell.length_b   1.000
_cell.length_c   1.000
_cell.angle_alpha   90.00
_cell.angle_beta   90.00
_cell.angle_gamma   90.00
#
_symmetry.space_group_name_H-M   'P 1'
#
loop_
_entity.id
_entity.type
_entity.pdbx_description
1 polymer ?
#
loop_
_entity_poly.entity_id
_entity_poly.type
_entity_poly.pdbx_seq_one_letter_code
_entity_poly.pdbx_strand_id
1 'polypeptide(L)'
;MATPLSASRLLAAIKAEGCKVVEYKSWRTHNRNHKGPWGPVYGVMIHHTVTSGTDSSVALCYNGHSSLPGPLCHTVGAKNGTLYMVGNGRANHAGSGDDDVLRAVIDERALPADNEANTDGNRYFYGIELINLGNGRDPWPEPQLDAAARWAAAICRAHGWNERSVIGHLEWQPGKVDPRGFTMSSFRSRVKALLSRPPGQDNTAPEDDVPLYLSLGMHKEFTMVPGTWYSVAWDQEWSDPLKHHAAGGRTFATNCQYNGVASIRVRGLTPGRELQARIVEDDASGDTVQHHPIGETPGTAGSTFLAFPFSGKARKDRKIKLQIAHYGEEPVTVEKSYLKAQVWPN
;
A
#
# COMPACT_ATOMS: atom_id res chain seq x y z
N MET A 1 -6.19 27.79 -20.32
CA MET A 1 -6.00 26.49 -21.00
C MET A 1 -4.53 26.12 -20.97
N ALA A 2 -4.18 24.86 -20.67
CA ALA A 2 -2.78 24.50 -20.40
C ALA A 2 -1.97 24.35 -21.71
N THR A 3 -0.82 25.02 -21.76
CA THR A 3 0.15 24.90 -22.85
C THR A 3 0.92 23.59 -22.73
N PRO A 4 1.09 22.80 -23.80
CA PRO A 4 1.87 21.58 -23.70
C PRO A 4 3.31 21.78 -23.22
N LEU A 5 3.83 20.83 -22.44
CA LEU A 5 5.21 20.87 -21.97
C LEU A 5 6.16 20.59 -23.14
N SER A 6 7.18 21.44 -23.30
CA SER A 6 8.36 21.11 -24.11
C SER A 6 8.98 19.79 -23.63
N ALA A 7 9.64 19.05 -24.53
CA ALA A 7 10.33 17.81 -24.17
C ALA A 7 11.27 17.94 -22.95
N SER A 8 12.01 19.05 -22.82
CA SER A 8 12.90 19.29 -21.68
C SER A 8 12.14 19.47 -20.36
N ARG A 9 11.02 20.20 -20.37
CA ARG A 9 10.16 20.36 -19.18
C ARG A 9 9.48 19.05 -18.79
N LEU A 10 9.01 18.27 -19.77
CA LEU A 10 8.42 16.95 -19.52
C LEU A 10 9.42 16.01 -18.87
N LEU A 11 10.63 15.90 -19.43
CA LEU A 11 11.68 15.05 -18.87
C LEU A 11 12.09 15.51 -17.46
N ALA A 12 12.23 16.81 -17.24
CA ALA A 12 12.59 17.35 -15.93
C ALA A 12 11.52 17.04 -14.88
N ALA A 13 10.23 17.21 -15.21
CA ALA A 13 9.13 16.89 -14.30
C ALA A 13 9.13 15.41 -13.91
N ILE A 14 9.24 14.51 -14.90
CA ILE A 14 9.23 13.06 -14.64
C ILE A 14 10.43 12.64 -13.79
N LYS A 15 11.63 13.18 -14.05
CA LYS A 15 12.83 12.91 -13.23
C LYS A 15 12.69 13.47 -11.80
N ALA A 16 12.07 14.63 -11.64
CA ALA A 16 11.85 15.22 -10.31
C ALA A 16 10.93 14.36 -9.43
N GLU A 17 10.01 13.59 -10.02
CA GLU A 17 9.13 12.66 -9.30
C GLU A 17 9.82 11.31 -8.97
N GLY A 18 11.12 11.18 -9.28
CA GLY A 18 11.93 10.00 -8.94
C GLY A 18 11.92 8.89 -9.99
N CYS A 19 11.32 9.10 -11.16
CA CYS A 19 11.23 8.06 -12.19
C CYS A 19 12.59 7.75 -12.85
N LYS A 20 12.84 6.46 -13.10
CA LYS A 20 13.92 6.00 -13.99
C LYS A 20 13.52 6.20 -15.46
N VAL A 21 14.18 7.11 -16.16
CA VAL A 21 13.83 7.48 -17.54
C VAL A 21 14.94 7.11 -18.52
N VAL A 22 14.55 6.57 -19.67
CA VAL A 22 15.39 6.34 -20.85
C VAL A 22 14.85 7.17 -22.02
N GLU A 23 15.70 7.99 -22.62
CA GLU A 23 15.38 8.73 -23.84
C GLU A 23 15.56 7.82 -25.05
N TYR A 24 14.52 7.59 -25.86
CA TYR A 24 14.58 6.66 -26.99
C TYR A 24 14.63 7.41 -28.34
N LYS A 25 15.74 7.25 -29.07
CA LYS A 25 15.97 7.88 -30.39
C LYS A 25 15.65 9.40 -30.36
N SER A 26 14.96 9.92 -31.38
CA SER A 26 14.59 11.32 -31.50
C SER A 26 13.24 11.66 -30.86
N TRP A 27 12.88 11.03 -29.73
CA TRP A 27 11.58 11.20 -29.06
C TRP A 27 11.17 12.68 -28.85
N ARG A 28 12.15 13.56 -28.61
CA ARG A 28 11.95 14.99 -28.34
C ARG A 28 11.25 15.73 -29.48
N THR A 29 11.38 15.24 -30.71
CA THR A 29 10.79 15.81 -31.92
C THR A 29 9.92 14.80 -32.67
N HIS A 30 9.73 13.59 -32.11
CA HIS A 30 8.93 12.54 -32.72
C HIS A 30 7.46 12.73 -32.35
N ASN A 31 6.65 13.16 -33.31
CA ASN A 31 5.22 13.41 -33.14
C ASN A 31 4.48 13.44 -34.48
N ARG A 32 3.16 13.62 -34.38
CA ARG A 32 2.22 13.73 -35.50
C ARG A 32 1.56 15.10 -35.56
N ASN A 33 2.26 16.18 -35.17
CA ASN A 33 1.69 17.54 -35.20
C ASN A 33 1.25 17.96 -36.62
N HIS A 34 1.84 17.38 -37.67
CA HIS A 34 1.43 17.60 -39.06
C HIS A 34 0.08 16.94 -39.42
N LYS A 35 -0.50 16.11 -38.54
CA LYS A 35 -1.83 15.50 -38.70
C LYS A 35 -2.94 16.27 -38.00
N GLY A 36 -2.58 17.25 -37.19
CA GLY A 36 -3.53 18.04 -36.43
C GLY A 36 -2.86 18.74 -35.25
N PRO A 37 -3.56 19.70 -34.65
CA PRO A 37 -3.03 20.47 -33.55
C PRO A 37 -2.72 19.60 -32.33
N TRP A 38 -1.76 20.08 -31.53
CA TRP A 38 -1.41 19.54 -30.23
C TRP A 38 -1.67 20.60 -29.18
N GLY A 39 -2.55 20.29 -28.23
CA GLY A 39 -2.96 21.23 -27.20
C GLY A 39 -4.14 22.16 -27.59
N PRO A 40 -4.76 22.84 -26.61
CA PRO A 40 -4.44 22.80 -25.18
C PRO A 40 -4.57 21.39 -24.60
N VAL A 41 -3.79 21.06 -23.57
CA VAL A 41 -3.82 19.73 -22.93
C VAL A 41 -4.63 19.80 -21.64
N TYR A 42 -5.23 18.67 -21.24
CA TYR A 42 -6.12 18.62 -20.07
C TYR A 42 -5.86 17.46 -19.12
N GLY A 43 -5.11 16.44 -19.56
CA GLY A 43 -4.83 15.31 -18.70
C GLY A 43 -3.85 14.30 -19.26
N VAL A 44 -3.81 13.16 -18.61
CA VAL A 44 -3.01 12.00 -19.00
C VAL A 44 -3.89 10.77 -19.15
N MET A 45 -3.49 9.88 -20.05
CA MET A 45 -4.21 8.65 -20.38
C MET A 45 -3.33 7.43 -20.16
N ILE A 46 -3.84 6.48 -19.38
CA ILE A 46 -3.18 5.22 -19.06
C ILE A 46 -3.65 4.13 -20.03
N HIS A 47 -2.71 3.42 -20.64
CA HIS A 47 -2.95 2.32 -21.58
C HIS A 47 -2.20 1.05 -21.18
N HIS A 48 -2.55 -0.05 -21.83
CA HIS A 48 -1.66 -1.20 -21.95
C HIS A 48 -1.39 -1.56 -23.40
N THR A 49 -0.22 -2.13 -23.65
CA THR A 49 0.29 -2.32 -25.02
C THR A 49 -0.27 -3.55 -25.75
N VAL A 50 -0.86 -4.51 -25.04
CA VAL A 50 -1.19 -5.86 -25.56
C VAL A 50 0.06 -6.57 -26.11
N THR A 51 1.22 -6.32 -25.50
CA THR A 51 2.52 -6.86 -25.95
C THR A 51 3.33 -7.40 -24.78
N SER A 52 4.43 -8.08 -25.12
CA SER A 52 5.47 -8.49 -24.18
C SER A 52 6.86 -8.12 -24.71
N GLY A 53 7.85 -8.16 -23.82
CA GLY A 53 9.23 -7.76 -24.12
C GLY A 53 9.42 -6.24 -24.13
N THR A 54 10.51 -5.76 -23.53
CA THR A 54 10.74 -4.31 -23.40
C THR A 54 11.09 -3.68 -24.74
N ASP A 55 12.14 -4.16 -25.40
CA ASP A 55 12.66 -3.55 -26.62
C ASP A 55 11.66 -3.58 -27.78
N SER A 56 10.96 -4.71 -27.96
CA SER A 56 9.89 -4.89 -28.96
C SER A 56 8.74 -3.91 -28.73
N SER A 57 8.29 -3.75 -27.49
CA SER A 57 7.18 -2.85 -27.15
C SER A 57 7.56 -1.38 -27.29
N VAL A 58 8.78 -1.00 -26.89
CA VAL A 58 9.30 0.37 -27.08
C VAL A 58 9.44 0.68 -28.57
N ALA A 59 9.99 -0.24 -29.36
CA ALA A 59 10.09 -0.08 -30.81
C ALA A 59 8.72 0.02 -31.48
N LEU A 60 7.75 -0.80 -31.08
CA LEU A 60 6.38 -0.73 -31.58
C LEU A 60 5.74 0.62 -31.24
N CYS A 61 5.83 1.07 -29.99
CA CYS A 61 5.23 2.34 -29.59
C CYS A 61 5.91 3.54 -30.26
N TYR A 62 7.21 3.46 -30.55
CA TYR A 62 7.91 4.50 -31.29
C TYR A 62 7.52 4.51 -32.78
N ASN A 63 7.59 3.36 -33.46
CA ASN A 63 7.38 3.27 -34.90
C ASN A 63 5.88 3.26 -35.29
N GLY A 64 5.04 2.66 -34.46
CA GLY A 64 3.71 2.20 -34.82
C GLY A 64 3.75 1.07 -35.85
N HIS A 65 2.65 0.91 -36.59
CA HIS A 65 2.54 0.00 -37.73
C HIS A 65 1.77 0.67 -38.88
N SER A 66 1.63 -0.01 -40.02
CA SER A 66 1.08 0.56 -41.26
C SER A 66 -0.30 1.21 -41.09
N SER A 67 -1.20 0.56 -40.34
CA SER A 67 -2.55 1.07 -40.04
C SER A 67 -2.61 2.04 -38.85
N LEU A 68 -1.59 2.09 -37.99
CA LEU A 68 -1.50 3.03 -36.88
C LEU A 68 -0.05 3.52 -36.73
N PRO A 69 0.39 4.51 -37.52
CA PRO A 69 1.78 4.94 -37.47
C PRO A 69 2.08 5.71 -36.19
N GLY A 70 3.29 5.56 -35.67
CA GLY A 70 3.69 6.10 -34.38
C GLY A 70 3.91 7.63 -34.37
N PRO A 71 4.27 8.18 -33.20
CA PRO A 71 4.33 7.46 -31.92
C PRO A 71 2.94 7.08 -31.40
N LEU A 72 2.84 5.92 -30.75
CA LEU A 72 1.61 5.39 -30.15
C LEU A 72 1.39 5.86 -28.72
N CYS A 73 2.31 6.65 -28.17
CA CYS A 73 2.23 7.25 -26.85
C CYS A 73 3.36 8.26 -26.68
N HIS A 74 3.43 8.91 -25.52
CA HIS A 74 4.55 9.76 -25.15
C HIS A 74 5.61 8.97 -24.38
N THR A 75 5.19 7.96 -23.63
CA THR A 75 6.04 7.17 -22.73
C THR A 75 5.63 5.71 -22.73
N VAL A 76 6.59 4.79 -22.70
CA VAL A 76 6.35 3.35 -22.49
C VAL A 76 6.85 2.95 -21.11
N GLY A 77 6.01 2.32 -20.30
CA GLY A 77 6.36 1.83 -18.96
C GLY A 77 6.65 0.33 -18.94
N ALA A 78 7.92 -0.03 -18.72
CA ALA A 78 8.34 -1.44 -18.62
C ALA A 78 7.98 -2.07 -17.28
N LYS A 79 7.93 -3.41 -17.23
CA LYS A 79 7.60 -4.19 -16.03
C LYS A 79 8.49 -3.89 -14.81
N ASN A 80 9.72 -3.43 -15.03
CA ASN A 80 10.67 -3.07 -13.98
C ASN A 80 10.60 -1.59 -13.54
N GLY A 81 9.60 -0.83 -13.98
CA GLY A 81 9.44 0.59 -13.66
C GLY A 81 10.27 1.56 -14.49
N THR A 82 11.03 1.08 -15.49
CA THR A 82 11.76 1.97 -16.42
C THR A 82 10.78 2.61 -17.40
N LEU A 83 10.83 3.95 -17.52
CA LEU A 83 10.02 4.73 -18.46
C LEU A 83 10.83 5.11 -19.69
N TYR A 84 10.38 4.72 -20.87
CA TYR A 84 11.02 5.05 -22.14
C TYR A 84 10.26 6.19 -22.82
N MET A 85 10.91 7.34 -23.00
CA MET A 85 10.32 8.46 -23.72
C MET A 85 10.37 8.19 -25.21
N VAL A 86 9.22 8.14 -25.88
CA VAL A 86 9.13 7.77 -27.31
C VAL A 86 8.53 8.87 -28.19
N GLY A 87 7.84 9.87 -27.63
CA GLY A 87 7.29 10.98 -28.40
C GLY A 87 7.02 12.24 -27.58
N ASN A 88 6.99 13.39 -28.25
CA ASN A 88 6.62 14.68 -27.66
C ASN A 88 5.86 15.54 -28.68
N GLY A 89 4.57 15.74 -28.43
CA GLY A 89 3.61 16.32 -29.38
C GLY A 89 2.42 15.38 -29.58
N ARG A 90 1.56 15.67 -30.56
CA ARG A 90 0.42 14.80 -30.91
C ARG A 90 0.91 13.36 -31.17
N ALA A 91 0.38 12.40 -30.43
CA ALA A 91 0.64 10.96 -30.61
C ALA A 91 -0.66 10.23 -30.99
N ASN A 92 -0.58 9.03 -31.56
CA ASN A 92 -1.74 8.22 -31.94
C ASN A 92 -2.04 7.20 -30.82
N HIS A 93 -2.76 7.63 -29.78
CA HIS A 93 -3.01 6.79 -28.60
C HIS A 93 -4.47 6.80 -28.14
N ALA A 94 -5.05 7.99 -27.96
CA ALA A 94 -6.40 8.16 -27.42
C ALA A 94 -7.50 7.96 -28.48
N GLY A 95 -7.22 8.25 -29.75
CA GLY A 95 -8.24 8.15 -30.81
C GLY A 95 -9.47 9.04 -30.57
N SER A 96 -10.60 8.66 -31.14
CA SER A 96 -11.90 9.29 -30.87
C SER A 96 -12.49 8.77 -29.56
N GLY A 97 -12.99 9.67 -28.72
CA GLY A 97 -13.72 9.32 -27.51
C GLY A 97 -14.77 10.36 -27.16
N ASP A 98 -15.20 10.33 -25.91
CA ASP A 98 -16.41 10.96 -25.41
C ASP A 98 -16.17 12.43 -24.96
N ASP A 99 -16.95 13.38 -25.47
CA ASP A 99 -16.80 14.80 -25.12
C ASP A 99 -17.32 15.15 -23.72
N ASP A 100 -18.28 14.39 -23.17
CA ASP A 100 -18.72 14.52 -21.78
C ASP A 100 -17.61 14.11 -20.83
N VAL A 101 -16.87 13.05 -21.16
CA VAL A 101 -15.65 12.65 -20.44
C VAL A 101 -14.59 13.74 -20.53
N LEU A 102 -14.35 14.30 -21.73
CA LEU A 102 -13.38 15.40 -21.89
C LEU A 102 -13.76 16.61 -21.03
N ARG A 103 -15.03 17.01 -21.03
CA ARG A 103 -15.53 18.10 -20.19
C ARG A 103 -15.31 17.80 -18.70
N ALA A 104 -15.56 16.57 -18.27
CA ALA A 104 -15.30 16.18 -16.87
C ALA A 104 -13.82 16.24 -16.49
N VAL A 105 -12.90 15.91 -17.40
CA VAL A 105 -11.45 16.08 -17.21
C VAL A 105 -11.09 17.57 -17.13
N ILE A 106 -11.61 18.40 -18.03
CA ILE A 106 -11.37 19.86 -18.06
C ILE A 106 -11.81 20.50 -16.74
N ASP A 107 -12.97 20.10 -16.22
CA ASP A 107 -13.53 20.61 -14.97
C ASP A 107 -12.96 19.92 -13.72
N GLU A 108 -12.07 18.94 -13.89
CA GLU A 108 -11.54 18.08 -12.83
C GLU A 108 -12.64 17.54 -11.89
N ARG A 109 -13.68 16.94 -12.45
CA ARG A 109 -14.83 16.36 -11.73
C ARG A 109 -14.91 14.84 -11.89
N ALA A 110 -15.99 14.21 -11.40
CA ALA A 110 -16.20 12.78 -11.61
C ALA A 110 -16.54 12.50 -13.08
N LEU A 111 -15.97 11.44 -13.64
CA LEU A 111 -16.24 11.05 -15.03
C LEU A 111 -17.67 10.48 -15.16
N PRO A 112 -18.42 10.85 -16.20
CA PRO A 112 -19.60 10.10 -16.61
C PRO A 112 -19.20 8.73 -17.18
N ALA A 113 -20.17 7.85 -17.39
CA ALA A 113 -19.96 6.68 -18.23
C ALA A 113 -19.82 7.16 -19.69
N ASP A 114 -18.81 6.65 -20.38
CA ASP A 114 -18.61 6.89 -21.80
C ASP A 114 -19.72 6.19 -22.61
N ASN A 115 -20.29 6.90 -23.58
CA ASN A 115 -21.34 6.37 -24.43
C ASN A 115 -21.20 6.79 -25.91
N GLU A 116 -20.26 7.67 -26.24
CA GLU A 116 -20.00 8.11 -27.60
C GLU A 116 -18.51 8.32 -27.92
N ALA A 117 -18.18 8.48 -29.21
CA ALA A 117 -16.81 8.62 -29.70
C ALA A 117 -16.72 9.72 -30.77
N ASN A 118 -16.97 10.96 -30.36
CA ASN A 118 -17.15 12.12 -31.24
C ASN A 118 -15.96 13.12 -31.21
N THR A 119 -14.98 12.91 -30.31
CA THR A 119 -13.92 13.89 -30.02
C THR A 119 -12.51 13.32 -30.18
N ASP A 120 -11.62 14.01 -30.90
CA ASP A 120 -10.20 13.59 -31.06
C ASP A 120 -9.40 13.82 -29.77
N GLY A 121 -9.17 12.75 -29.01
CA GLY A 121 -8.41 12.77 -27.76
C GLY A 121 -6.90 12.91 -27.97
N ASN A 122 -6.37 12.57 -29.16
CA ASN A 122 -4.91 12.62 -29.43
C ASN A 122 -4.31 14.02 -29.29
N ARG A 123 -5.16 15.04 -29.33
CA ARG A 123 -4.81 16.45 -29.15
C ARG A 123 -4.67 16.85 -27.67
N TYR A 124 -5.40 16.18 -26.77
CA TYR A 124 -5.72 16.69 -25.44
C TYR A 124 -4.99 15.99 -24.30
N PHE A 125 -4.49 14.77 -24.53
CA PHE A 125 -3.92 13.92 -23.48
C PHE A 125 -2.45 13.58 -23.72
N TYR A 126 -1.66 13.53 -22.65
CA TYR A 126 -0.40 12.79 -22.67
C TYR A 126 -0.71 11.30 -22.48
N GLY A 127 -0.08 10.42 -23.23
CA GLY A 127 -0.33 8.97 -23.20
C GLY A 127 0.86 8.19 -22.66
N ILE A 128 0.61 7.25 -21.75
CA ILE A 128 1.57 6.22 -21.34
C ILE A 128 1.07 4.83 -21.71
N GLU A 129 1.94 4.04 -22.33
CA GLU A 129 1.68 2.65 -22.69
C GLU A 129 2.43 1.72 -21.74
N LEU A 130 1.70 0.98 -20.91
CA LEU A 130 2.33 0.05 -19.97
C LEU A 130 2.43 -1.34 -20.60
N ILE A 131 3.63 -1.92 -20.58
CA ILE A 131 3.87 -3.25 -21.17
C ILE A 131 3.07 -4.29 -20.40
N ASN A 132 2.01 -4.80 -21.04
CA ASN A 132 1.14 -5.84 -20.50
C ASN A 132 0.39 -6.55 -21.64
N LEU A 133 0.11 -7.85 -21.48
CA LEU A 133 -0.66 -8.65 -22.44
C LEU A 133 -2.15 -8.27 -22.53
N GLY A 134 -2.69 -7.49 -21.58
CA GLY A 134 -4.08 -7.04 -21.59
C GLY A 134 -5.13 -8.14 -21.35
N ASN A 135 -4.69 -9.35 -21.00
CA ASN A 135 -5.55 -10.52 -20.84
C ASN A 135 -6.17 -10.67 -19.44
N GLY A 136 -5.89 -9.74 -18.51
CA GLY A 136 -6.34 -9.78 -17.12
C GLY A 136 -5.63 -10.82 -16.24
N ARG A 137 -4.57 -11.48 -16.75
CA ARG A 137 -3.75 -12.46 -16.02
C ARG A 137 -2.28 -12.05 -15.92
N ASP A 138 -1.77 -11.33 -16.92
CA ASP A 138 -0.41 -10.80 -16.89
C ASP A 138 -0.26 -9.80 -15.73
N PRO A 139 0.62 -10.09 -14.76
CA PRO A 139 0.70 -9.30 -13.53
C PRO A 139 1.09 -7.85 -13.80
N TRP A 140 0.71 -6.99 -12.85
CA TRP A 140 1.14 -5.60 -12.74
C TRP A 140 2.16 -5.51 -11.61
N PRO A 141 3.48 -5.57 -11.88
CA PRO A 141 4.48 -5.42 -10.83
C PRO A 141 4.38 -4.03 -10.19
N GLU A 142 4.53 -3.97 -8.88
CA GLU A 142 4.49 -2.71 -8.13
C GLU A 142 5.45 -1.63 -8.70
N PRO A 143 6.70 -1.94 -9.11
CA PRO A 143 7.56 -0.95 -9.76
C PRO A 143 6.99 -0.33 -11.03
N GLN A 144 6.20 -1.08 -11.81
CA GLN A 144 5.55 -0.58 -13.02
C GLN A 144 4.39 0.37 -12.68
N LEU A 145 3.56 0.00 -11.69
CA LEU A 145 2.42 0.81 -11.25
C LEU A 145 2.89 2.10 -10.56
N ASP A 146 3.89 2.02 -9.68
CA ASP A 146 4.48 3.18 -9.02
C ASP A 146 5.11 4.15 -10.03
N ALA A 147 5.90 3.65 -10.98
CA ALA A 147 6.50 4.49 -12.02
C ALA A 147 5.45 5.19 -12.89
N ALA A 148 4.35 4.50 -13.23
CA ALA A 148 3.24 5.08 -13.99
C ALA A 148 2.49 6.15 -13.18
N ALA A 149 2.25 5.91 -11.89
CA ALA A 149 1.59 6.87 -11.01
C ALA A 149 2.45 8.12 -10.80
N ARG A 150 3.78 7.97 -10.64
CA ARG A 150 4.73 9.09 -10.59
C ARG A 150 4.79 9.85 -11.91
N TRP A 151 4.78 9.15 -13.03
CA TRP A 151 4.70 9.79 -14.35
C TRP A 151 3.44 10.67 -14.48
N ALA A 152 2.28 10.16 -14.05
CA ALA A 152 1.04 10.92 -14.06
C ALA A 152 1.10 12.12 -13.09
N ALA A 153 1.56 11.90 -11.85
CA ALA A 153 1.72 12.95 -10.84
C ALA A 153 2.65 14.06 -11.30
N ALA A 154 3.77 13.73 -11.95
CA ALA A 154 4.73 14.69 -12.48
C ALA A 154 4.08 15.64 -13.49
N ILE A 155 3.27 15.10 -14.41
CA ILE A 155 2.59 15.88 -15.44
C ILE A 155 1.46 16.72 -14.82
N CYS A 156 0.63 16.12 -13.96
CA CYS A 156 -0.41 16.84 -13.23
C CYS A 156 0.18 18.02 -12.44
N ARG A 157 1.25 17.78 -11.67
CA ARG A 157 1.94 18.81 -10.89
C ARG A 157 2.50 19.93 -11.77
N ALA A 158 3.04 19.60 -12.94
CA ALA A 158 3.57 20.59 -13.87
C ALA A 158 2.50 21.50 -14.51
N HIS A 159 1.24 21.05 -14.54
CA HIS A 159 0.09 21.82 -15.05
C HIS A 159 -0.83 22.36 -13.95
N GLY A 160 -0.60 21.99 -12.68
CA GLY A 160 -1.47 22.35 -11.57
C GLY A 160 -2.77 21.55 -11.49
N TRP A 161 -2.80 20.35 -12.09
CA TRP A 161 -3.95 19.44 -12.06
C TRP A 161 -3.94 18.52 -10.83
N ASN A 162 -5.11 18.02 -10.48
CA ASN A 162 -5.34 16.97 -9.50
C ASN A 162 -5.48 15.58 -10.16
N GLU A 163 -5.79 14.55 -9.38
CA GLU A 163 -5.88 13.17 -9.84
C GLU A 163 -6.98 12.92 -10.88
N ARG A 164 -7.96 13.83 -11.00
CA ARG A 164 -9.09 13.68 -11.93
C ARG A 164 -8.73 13.97 -13.38
N SER A 165 -7.57 14.57 -13.62
CA SER A 165 -6.96 14.66 -14.96
C SER A 165 -6.29 13.35 -15.41
N VAL A 166 -6.40 12.27 -14.63
CA VAL A 166 -5.82 10.95 -14.94
C VAL A 166 -6.93 9.97 -15.28
N ILE A 167 -6.97 9.52 -16.54
CA ILE A 167 -8.01 8.61 -17.04
C ILE A 167 -7.42 7.36 -17.67
N GLY A 168 -8.16 6.26 -17.65
CA GLY A 168 -7.88 5.09 -18.47
C GLY A 168 -8.51 5.23 -19.85
N HIS A 169 -7.98 4.55 -20.87
CA HIS A 169 -8.61 4.53 -22.19
C HIS A 169 -10.00 3.89 -22.17
N LEU A 170 -10.21 2.94 -21.27
CA LEU A 170 -11.51 2.31 -20.97
C LEU A 170 -12.54 3.29 -20.40
N GLU A 171 -12.12 4.46 -19.91
CA GLU A 171 -13.01 5.53 -19.42
C GLU A 171 -13.21 6.62 -20.48
N TRP A 172 -12.57 6.51 -21.65
CA TRP A 172 -12.55 7.53 -22.71
C TRP A 172 -13.37 7.15 -23.94
N GLN A 173 -13.36 5.86 -24.31
CA GLN A 173 -13.97 5.39 -25.55
C GLN A 173 -14.79 4.09 -25.32
N PRO A 174 -16.06 4.06 -25.77
CA PRO A 174 -16.90 2.88 -25.65
C PRO A 174 -16.28 1.63 -26.26
N GLY A 175 -16.25 0.56 -25.47
CA GLY A 175 -15.73 -0.75 -25.87
C GLY A 175 -14.22 -0.92 -25.71
N LYS A 176 -13.48 0.10 -25.25
CA LYS A 176 -12.09 -0.07 -24.81
C LYS A 176 -12.03 -0.73 -23.44
N VAL A 177 -10.96 -1.50 -23.21
CA VAL A 177 -10.77 -2.28 -21.99
C VAL A 177 -9.45 -1.97 -21.29
N ASP A 178 -8.61 -1.10 -21.87
CA ASP A 178 -7.29 -0.77 -21.36
C ASP A 178 -7.30 0.46 -20.42
N PRO A 179 -6.62 0.40 -19.25
CA PRO A 179 -5.88 -0.72 -18.69
C PRO A 179 -6.79 -1.76 -18.00
N ARG A 180 -6.54 -3.05 -18.25
CA ARG A 180 -7.20 -4.18 -17.60
C ARG A 180 -6.34 -4.75 -16.46
N GLY A 181 -6.95 -5.01 -15.31
CA GLY A 181 -6.34 -5.72 -14.17
C GLY A 181 -6.16 -4.91 -12.90
N PHE A 182 -6.34 -3.58 -12.95
CA PHE A 182 -6.52 -2.71 -11.79
C PHE A 182 -7.64 -1.71 -12.07
N THR A 183 -8.17 -1.04 -11.04
CA THR A 183 -9.21 -0.01 -11.24
C THR A 183 -8.56 1.36 -11.36
N MET A 184 -9.09 2.20 -12.25
CA MET A 184 -8.64 3.58 -12.36
C MET A 184 -8.88 4.40 -11.08
N SER A 185 -9.86 4.01 -10.25
CA SER A 185 -10.04 4.56 -8.90
C SER A 185 -8.83 4.30 -7.98
N SER A 186 -8.33 3.05 -7.96
CA SER A 186 -7.12 2.71 -7.20
C SER A 186 -5.88 3.44 -7.73
N PHE A 187 -5.76 3.60 -9.06
CA PHE A 187 -4.66 4.32 -9.69
C PHE A 187 -4.69 5.83 -9.36
N ARG A 188 -5.86 6.47 -9.48
CA ARG A 188 -6.04 7.88 -9.09
C ARG A 188 -5.77 8.12 -7.61
N SER A 189 -6.10 7.17 -6.74
CA SER A 189 -5.77 7.25 -5.31
C SER A 189 -4.26 7.28 -5.07
N ARG A 190 -3.48 6.49 -5.81
CA ARG A 190 -2.00 6.54 -5.79
C ARG A 190 -1.46 7.88 -6.27
N VAL A 191 -1.99 8.40 -7.39
CA VAL A 191 -1.60 9.72 -7.91
C VAL A 191 -1.91 10.82 -6.91
N LYS A 192 -3.09 10.80 -6.28
CA LYS A 192 -3.48 11.77 -5.25
C LYS A 192 -2.51 11.79 -4.07
N ALA A 193 -2.09 10.61 -3.60
CA ALA A 193 -1.11 10.48 -2.53
C ALA A 193 0.27 11.00 -2.92
N LEU A 194 0.67 10.87 -4.19
CA LEU A 194 1.91 11.47 -4.70
C LEU A 194 1.78 13.00 -4.79
N LEU A 195 0.64 13.51 -5.25
CA LEU A 195 0.41 14.95 -5.38
C LEU A 195 0.36 15.68 -4.03
N SER A 196 -0.04 15.01 -2.94
CA SER A 196 -0.12 15.60 -1.60
C SER A 196 1.25 15.84 -0.91
N ARG A 197 2.34 15.43 -1.55
CA ARG A 197 3.72 15.59 -1.04
C ARG A 197 4.65 16.20 -2.09
N PRO A 198 5.83 16.71 -1.67
CA PRO A 198 6.90 17.12 -2.58
C PRO A 198 7.27 16.03 -3.61
N PRO A 199 7.66 16.43 -4.84
CA PRO A 199 8.01 15.48 -5.89
C PRO A 199 9.22 14.63 -5.49
N GLY A 200 9.15 13.33 -5.79
CA GLY A 200 10.25 12.39 -5.56
C GLY A 200 10.43 11.95 -4.10
N GLN A 201 9.58 12.43 -3.19
CA GLN A 201 9.54 11.91 -1.82
C GLN A 201 8.81 10.56 -1.82
N ASP A 202 9.46 9.51 -1.31
CA ASP A 202 8.82 8.20 -1.13
C ASP A 202 7.92 8.18 0.12
N ASN A 203 6.96 7.24 0.17
CA ASN A 203 6.16 7.07 1.37
C ASN A 203 7.05 6.46 2.44
N THR A 204 7.60 7.28 3.32
CA THR A 204 8.32 6.81 4.51
C THR A 204 7.37 6.38 5.62
N ALA A 205 6.06 6.51 5.39
CA ALA A 205 5.06 5.84 6.22
C ALA A 205 5.22 4.32 5.99
N PRO A 206 5.41 3.52 7.05
CA PRO A 206 5.37 2.07 6.91
C PRO A 206 4.10 1.67 6.17
N GLU A 207 4.20 0.74 5.23
CA GLU A 207 3.01 0.12 4.65
C GLU A 207 2.20 -0.48 5.81
N ASP A 208 0.98 0.02 6.05
CA ASP A 208 0.10 -0.39 7.16
C ASP A 208 -0.26 -1.90 7.13
N ASP A 209 0.16 -2.62 6.08
CA ASP A 209 -0.14 -4.04 5.86
C ASP A 209 0.92 -5.01 6.43
N VAL A 210 2.12 -4.54 6.83
CA VAL A 210 3.15 -5.43 7.43
C VAL A 210 3.06 -5.44 8.96
N PRO A 211 3.06 -6.63 9.61
CA PRO A 211 3.09 -6.69 11.06
C PRO A 211 4.39 -6.12 11.61
N LEU A 212 4.26 -5.36 12.68
CA LEU A 212 5.38 -4.95 13.51
C LEU A 212 5.64 -6.02 14.58
N TYR A 213 6.91 -6.23 14.92
CA TYR A 213 7.29 -7.23 15.92
C TYR A 213 7.30 -6.63 17.34
N LEU A 214 6.44 -7.15 18.21
CA LEU A 214 6.39 -6.85 19.64
C LEU A 214 7.14 -7.94 20.43
N SER A 215 7.99 -7.51 21.36
CA SER A 215 8.83 -8.39 22.16
C SER A 215 9.05 -7.81 23.56
N LEU A 216 8.32 -8.36 24.53
CA LEU A 216 8.33 -7.96 25.94
C LEU A 216 8.77 -9.11 26.85
N GLY A 217 9.29 -8.78 28.02
CA GLY A 217 9.78 -9.73 29.02
C GLY A 217 9.44 -9.30 30.44
N MET A 218 9.38 -10.29 31.32
CA MET A 218 9.22 -10.16 32.76
C MET A 218 10.34 -10.96 33.43
N HIS A 219 11.18 -10.28 34.21
CA HIS A 219 12.37 -10.83 34.88
C HIS A 219 12.33 -10.69 36.40
N LYS A 220 11.56 -9.75 36.94
CA LYS A 220 11.39 -9.54 38.37
C LYS A 220 10.41 -10.55 38.94
N GLU A 221 10.93 -11.62 39.55
CA GLU A 221 10.12 -12.69 40.13
C GLU A 221 9.02 -12.15 41.05
N PHE A 222 7.86 -12.81 41.04
CA PHE A 222 6.79 -12.55 42.00
C PHE A 222 6.09 -13.84 42.42
N THR A 223 5.51 -13.81 43.62
CA THR A 223 4.77 -14.93 44.20
C THR A 223 3.29 -14.80 43.86
N MET A 224 2.70 -15.92 43.43
CA MET A 224 1.26 -16.06 43.28
C MET A 224 0.72 -16.94 44.40
N VAL A 225 -0.42 -16.57 44.97
CA VAL A 225 -1.18 -17.44 45.86
C VAL A 225 -2.25 -18.20 45.07
N PRO A 226 -2.61 -19.43 45.50
CA PRO A 226 -3.62 -20.24 44.81
C PRO A 226 -4.93 -19.49 44.57
N GLY A 227 -5.53 -19.69 43.38
CA GLY A 227 -6.85 -19.17 43.03
C GLY A 227 -6.92 -17.67 42.75
N THR A 228 -5.80 -16.94 42.81
CA THR A 228 -5.76 -15.49 42.52
C THR A 228 -5.20 -15.21 41.14
N TRP A 229 -5.89 -14.35 40.38
CA TRP A 229 -5.44 -13.91 39.05
C TRP A 229 -4.52 -12.69 39.14
N TYR A 230 -3.35 -12.79 38.53
CA TYR A 230 -2.34 -11.73 38.48
C TYR A 230 -2.13 -11.27 37.06
N SER A 231 -2.07 -9.95 36.83
CA SER A 231 -1.62 -9.40 35.56
C SER A 231 -0.09 -9.36 35.50
N VAL A 232 0.47 -9.96 34.45
CA VAL A 232 1.92 -9.94 34.22
C VAL A 232 2.36 -8.50 33.92
N ALA A 233 3.36 -8.01 34.65
CA ALA A 233 4.01 -6.74 34.39
C ALA A 233 5.26 -6.98 33.55
N TRP A 234 5.43 -6.22 32.46
CA TRP A 234 6.56 -6.36 31.56
C TRP A 234 7.65 -5.35 31.96
N ASP A 235 8.73 -5.85 32.56
CA ASP A 235 9.84 -5.03 33.05
C ASP A 235 11.01 -4.93 32.05
N GLN A 236 10.94 -5.70 30.96
CA GLN A 236 11.91 -5.67 29.89
C GLN A 236 11.21 -5.47 28.55
N GLU A 237 11.67 -4.48 27.80
CA GLU A 237 11.24 -4.21 26.43
C GLU A 237 12.42 -4.43 25.49
N TRP A 238 12.25 -5.30 24.50
CA TRP A 238 13.23 -5.46 23.42
C TRP A 238 12.73 -4.85 22.10
N SER A 239 11.42 -4.81 21.92
CA SER A 239 10.76 -4.17 20.78
C SER A 239 9.32 -3.82 21.15
N ASP A 240 8.96 -2.54 21.15
CA ASP A 240 7.58 -2.05 21.20
C ASP A 240 7.39 -0.89 20.20
N PRO A 241 7.26 -1.23 18.90
CA PRO A 241 7.24 -0.22 17.84
C PRO A 241 6.00 0.68 17.88
N LEU A 242 4.91 0.23 18.52
CA LEU A 242 3.69 1.01 18.69
C LEU A 242 3.68 1.81 20.00
N LYS A 243 4.66 1.60 20.90
CA LYS A 243 4.79 2.28 22.18
C LYS A 243 3.52 2.16 23.04
N HIS A 244 2.87 1.00 22.96
CA HIS A 244 1.65 0.70 23.71
C HIS A 244 1.94 0.28 25.15
N HIS A 245 3.16 -0.17 25.41
CA HIS A 245 3.65 -0.55 26.72
C HIS A 245 4.31 0.65 27.41
N ALA A 246 3.82 0.98 28.62
CA ALA A 246 4.49 1.93 29.50
C ALA A 246 5.52 1.17 30.34
N ALA A 247 6.64 1.79 30.73
CA ALA A 247 7.67 1.14 31.55
C ALA A 247 7.10 0.47 32.82
N GLY A 248 7.28 -0.85 32.96
CA GLY A 248 6.73 -1.64 34.06
C GLY A 248 5.21 -1.86 33.99
N GLY A 249 4.62 -1.60 32.83
CA GLY A 249 3.20 -1.71 32.57
C GLY A 249 2.74 -3.15 32.39
N ARG A 250 1.42 -3.36 32.53
CA ARG A 250 0.77 -4.67 32.33
C ARG A 250 0.15 -4.82 30.95
N THR A 251 -0.01 -3.70 30.26
CA THR A 251 -0.62 -3.61 28.93
C THR A 251 0.42 -3.90 27.86
N PHE A 252 0.10 -4.79 26.93
CA PHE A 252 0.97 -5.08 25.78
C PHE A 252 0.40 -4.59 24.44
N ALA A 253 -0.90 -4.28 24.38
CA ALA A 253 -1.55 -3.81 23.16
C ALA A 253 -2.72 -2.87 23.46
N THR A 254 -2.92 -1.90 22.57
CA THR A 254 -4.11 -1.05 22.45
C THR A 254 -4.28 -0.67 20.97
N ASN A 255 -5.49 -0.35 20.50
CA ASN A 255 -5.73 0.11 19.12
C ASN A 255 -4.99 -0.64 17.99
N CYS A 256 -4.89 -1.96 18.04
CA CYS A 256 -4.15 -2.75 17.06
C CYS A 256 -4.73 -4.16 16.95
N GLN A 257 -4.43 -4.86 15.85
CA GLN A 257 -4.57 -6.32 15.80
C GLN A 257 -3.31 -6.97 16.35
N TYR A 258 -3.43 -8.15 16.95
CA TYR A 258 -2.30 -8.86 17.54
C TYR A 258 -2.42 -10.37 17.38
N ASN A 259 -1.27 -11.04 17.22
CA ASN A 259 -1.13 -12.48 17.20
C ASN A 259 0.23 -12.86 17.81
N GLY A 260 0.27 -13.80 18.74
CA GLY A 260 1.54 -14.17 19.37
C GLY A 260 1.45 -15.30 20.39
N VAL A 261 2.55 -15.44 21.14
CA VAL A 261 2.69 -16.43 22.22
C VAL A 261 3.31 -15.77 23.44
N ALA A 262 2.76 -16.08 24.61
CA ALA A 262 3.37 -15.79 25.90
C ALA A 262 3.95 -17.08 26.49
N SER A 263 5.26 -17.12 26.72
CA SER A 263 5.94 -18.19 27.45
C SER A 263 6.07 -17.80 28.91
N ILE A 264 5.65 -18.67 29.83
CA ILE A 264 5.65 -18.43 31.28
C ILE A 264 6.38 -19.57 31.96
N ARG A 265 7.24 -19.25 32.92
CA ARG A 265 7.97 -20.22 33.75
C ARG A 265 7.59 -20.03 35.22
N VAL A 266 7.10 -21.08 35.85
CA VAL A 266 6.66 -21.10 37.26
C VAL A 266 7.41 -22.18 38.03
N ARG A 267 7.89 -21.85 39.22
CA ARG A 267 8.56 -22.78 40.15
C ARG A 267 7.67 -23.06 41.35
N GLY A 268 7.66 -24.32 41.78
CA GLY A 268 6.96 -24.77 42.99
C GLY A 268 5.52 -25.22 42.78
N LEU A 269 5.02 -25.28 41.53
CA LEU A 269 3.71 -25.83 41.26
C LEU A 269 3.74 -27.35 41.39
N THR A 270 2.93 -27.90 42.30
CA THR A 270 2.78 -29.34 42.50
C THR A 270 2.45 -30.03 41.16
N PRO A 271 3.17 -31.11 40.78
CA PRO A 271 2.88 -31.84 39.55
C PRO A 271 1.40 -32.24 39.44
N GLY A 272 0.80 -32.00 38.27
CA GLY A 272 -0.61 -32.27 38.02
C GLY A 272 -1.60 -31.16 38.44
N ARG A 273 -1.16 -30.12 39.17
CA ARG A 273 -1.99 -28.94 39.47
C ARG A 273 -1.93 -27.91 38.35
N GLU A 274 -3.00 -27.16 38.16
CA GLU A 274 -3.16 -26.32 36.96
C GLU A 274 -2.46 -24.96 37.09
N LEU A 275 -1.74 -24.58 36.04
CA LEU A 275 -1.37 -23.21 35.73
C LEU A 275 -2.26 -22.75 34.57
N GLN A 276 -2.95 -21.63 34.76
CA GLN A 276 -3.88 -21.05 33.79
C GLN A 276 -3.41 -19.67 33.34
N ALA A 277 -3.66 -19.34 32.08
CA ALA A 277 -3.44 -18.02 31.50
C ALA A 277 -4.66 -17.59 30.68
N ARG A 278 -4.89 -16.27 30.61
CA ARG A 278 -5.91 -15.67 29.73
C ARG A 278 -5.52 -14.27 29.30
N ILE A 279 -6.11 -13.83 28.20
CA ILE A 279 -6.12 -12.42 27.84
C ILE A 279 -7.31 -11.72 28.51
N VAL A 280 -7.11 -10.48 28.93
CA VAL A 280 -8.20 -9.60 29.39
C VAL A 280 -8.12 -8.24 28.72
N GLU A 281 -9.26 -7.56 28.67
CA GLU A 281 -9.35 -6.16 28.24
C GLU A 281 -9.79 -5.30 29.41
N ASP A 282 -8.98 -4.30 29.71
CA ASP A 282 -9.36 -3.21 30.61
C ASP A 282 -9.85 -2.02 29.81
N ASP A 283 -10.81 -1.29 30.36
CA ASP A 283 -11.27 -0.02 29.80
C ASP A 283 -10.39 1.17 30.24
N ALA A 284 -10.89 2.39 30.04
CA ALA A 284 -10.18 3.61 30.37
C ALA A 284 -10.11 3.90 31.88
N SER A 285 -11.06 3.41 32.70
CA SER A 285 -10.98 3.53 34.17
C SER A 285 -9.98 2.55 34.75
N GLY A 286 -9.64 1.50 34.00
CA GLY A 286 -8.73 0.43 34.42
C GLY A 286 -9.47 -0.79 34.96
N ASP A 287 -10.79 -0.85 34.78
CA ASP A 287 -11.61 -1.99 35.15
C ASP A 287 -11.52 -3.07 34.08
N THR A 288 -11.40 -4.33 34.50
CA THR A 288 -11.43 -5.47 33.57
C THR A 288 -12.86 -5.72 33.11
N VAL A 289 -13.12 -5.42 31.84
CA VAL A 289 -14.46 -5.48 31.24
C VAL A 289 -14.66 -6.69 30.34
N GLN A 290 -13.59 -7.40 30.00
CA GLN A 290 -13.66 -8.60 29.17
C GLN A 290 -12.60 -9.63 29.55
N HIS A 291 -13.05 -10.89 29.63
CA HIS A 291 -12.19 -12.06 29.83
C HIS A 291 -12.25 -12.94 28.59
N HIS A 292 -11.10 -13.26 28.01
CA HIS A 292 -10.99 -14.19 26.91
C HIS A 292 -10.83 -15.63 27.41
N PRO A 293 -10.97 -16.66 26.53
CA PRO A 293 -10.80 -18.05 26.91
C PRO A 293 -9.49 -18.33 27.65
N ILE A 294 -9.56 -19.31 28.56
CA ILE A 294 -8.43 -19.77 29.37
C ILE A 294 -7.65 -20.83 28.60
N GLY A 295 -6.32 -20.75 28.65
CA GLY A 295 -5.41 -21.85 28.32
C GLY A 295 -4.72 -22.35 29.58
N GLU A 296 -4.44 -23.64 29.66
CA GLU A 296 -3.91 -24.26 30.86
C GLU A 296 -2.85 -25.32 30.59
N THR A 297 -2.03 -25.60 31.60
CA THR A 297 -1.07 -26.70 31.59
C THR A 297 -0.93 -27.28 33.00
N PRO A 298 -0.81 -28.61 33.14
CA PRO A 298 -0.53 -29.22 34.44
C PRO A 298 0.91 -28.92 34.89
N GLY A 299 1.11 -28.87 36.20
CA GLY A 299 2.41 -28.75 36.83
C GLY A 299 3.31 -29.94 36.47
N THR A 300 4.61 -29.69 36.40
CA THR A 300 5.64 -30.70 36.08
C THR A 300 6.66 -30.76 37.20
N ALA A 301 7.43 -31.85 37.29
CA ALA A 301 8.55 -31.91 38.23
C ALA A 301 9.56 -30.79 37.92
N GLY A 302 9.96 -30.02 38.94
CA GLY A 302 10.83 -28.86 38.78
C GLY A 302 10.06 -27.56 38.52
N SER A 303 10.37 -26.87 37.42
CA SER A 303 9.60 -25.70 36.96
C SER A 303 8.57 -26.14 35.92
N THR A 304 7.41 -25.50 35.93
CA THR A 304 6.34 -25.61 34.94
C THR A 304 6.52 -24.56 33.85
N PHE A 305 6.27 -24.93 32.60
CA PHE A 305 6.39 -24.07 31.44
C PHE A 305 5.07 -24.04 30.66
N LEU A 306 4.48 -22.87 30.51
CA LEU A 306 3.28 -22.65 29.70
C LEU A 306 3.63 -21.82 28.48
N ALA A 307 3.32 -22.34 27.29
CA ALA A 307 3.28 -21.55 26.05
C ALA A 307 1.83 -21.25 25.71
N PHE A 308 1.40 -20.02 25.95
CA PHE A 308 0.01 -19.58 25.77
C PHE A 308 -0.13 -18.80 24.46
N PRO A 309 -0.67 -19.40 23.38
CA PRO A 309 -0.95 -18.68 22.15
C PRO A 309 -2.15 -17.74 22.33
N PHE A 310 -2.10 -16.57 21.70
CA PHE A 310 -3.17 -15.59 21.75
C PHE A 310 -3.31 -14.86 20.42
N SER A 311 -4.52 -14.41 20.11
CA SER A 311 -4.80 -13.52 18.98
C SER A 311 -6.02 -12.67 19.26
N GLY A 312 -6.15 -11.53 18.59
CA GLY A 312 -7.31 -10.66 18.75
C GLY A 312 -7.12 -9.27 18.16
N LYS A 313 -8.09 -8.40 18.45
CA LYS A 313 -8.09 -6.99 18.04
C LYS A 313 -8.39 -6.11 19.24
N ALA A 314 -7.43 -5.27 19.60
CA ALA A 314 -7.58 -4.25 20.62
C ALA A 314 -8.30 -3.04 20.05
N ARG A 315 -9.40 -2.63 20.69
CA ARG A 315 -10.07 -1.36 20.40
C ARG A 315 -9.25 -0.19 20.96
N LYS A 316 -9.51 1.01 20.44
CA LYS A 316 -8.81 2.25 20.84
C LYS A 316 -8.98 2.59 22.32
N ASP A 317 -10.11 2.21 22.90
CA ASP A 317 -10.49 2.44 24.30
C ASP A 317 -10.24 1.22 25.19
N ARG A 318 -9.43 0.26 24.73
CA ARG A 318 -9.11 -0.97 25.47
C ARG A 318 -7.61 -1.17 25.63
N LYS A 319 -7.24 -1.70 26.79
CA LYS A 319 -5.88 -2.09 27.14
C LYS A 319 -5.83 -3.59 27.34
N ILE A 320 -5.03 -4.27 26.52
CA ILE A 320 -4.93 -5.72 26.54
C ILE A 320 -3.84 -6.17 27.50
N LYS A 321 -4.16 -7.11 28.39
CA LYS A 321 -3.25 -7.65 29.41
C LYS A 321 -3.25 -9.18 29.41
N LEU A 322 -2.13 -9.76 29.84
CA LEU A 322 -2.03 -11.19 30.16
C LEU A 322 -2.28 -11.36 31.65
N GLN A 323 -3.23 -12.24 32.01
CA GLN A 323 -3.42 -12.68 33.39
C GLN A 323 -3.08 -14.16 33.55
N ILE A 324 -2.53 -14.50 34.71
CA ILE A 324 -2.19 -15.87 35.09
C ILE A 324 -2.72 -16.20 36.48
N ALA A 325 -3.09 -17.46 36.70
CA ALA A 325 -3.51 -18.01 37.99
C ALA A 325 -3.00 -19.45 38.11
N HIS A 326 -2.82 -19.95 39.33
CA HIS A 326 -2.57 -21.37 39.56
C HIS A 326 -3.54 -21.91 40.60
N TYR A 327 -3.82 -23.21 40.53
CA TYR A 327 -4.74 -23.90 41.43
C TYR A 327 -4.02 -25.04 42.16
N GLY A 328 -2.86 -24.72 42.75
CA GLY A 328 -2.12 -25.62 43.65
C GLY A 328 -2.52 -25.43 45.11
N GLU A 329 -1.75 -26.04 46.01
CA GLU A 329 -1.97 -25.98 47.45
C GLU A 329 -1.18 -24.83 48.09
N GLU A 330 0.05 -24.61 47.65
CA GLU A 330 1.00 -23.65 48.22
C GLU A 330 1.31 -22.51 47.23
N PRO A 331 1.78 -21.34 47.70
CA PRO A 331 2.23 -20.26 46.82
C PRO A 331 3.34 -20.69 45.85
N VAL A 332 3.28 -20.20 44.61
CA VAL A 332 4.27 -20.51 43.57
C VAL A 332 5.01 -19.24 43.13
N THR A 333 6.21 -19.39 42.56
CA THR A 333 6.99 -18.26 42.05
C THR A 333 6.96 -18.22 40.54
N VAL A 334 6.56 -17.10 39.97
CA VAL A 334 6.73 -16.82 38.54
C VAL A 334 8.15 -16.32 38.34
N GLU A 335 8.98 -17.12 37.68
CA GLU A 335 10.41 -16.82 37.51
C GLU A 335 10.62 -15.86 36.35
N LYS A 336 10.02 -16.16 35.19
CA LYS A 336 10.16 -15.38 33.95
C LYS A 336 8.94 -15.49 33.07
N SER A 337 8.68 -14.46 32.26
CA SER A 337 7.78 -14.55 31.12
C SER A 337 8.31 -13.79 29.90
N TYR A 338 8.01 -14.30 28.71
CA TYR A 338 8.35 -13.67 27.43
C TYR A 338 7.09 -13.59 26.58
N LEU A 339 6.76 -12.41 26.06
CA LEU A 339 5.69 -12.20 25.10
C LEU A 339 6.30 -11.82 23.77
N LYS A 340 6.06 -12.64 22.74
CA LYS A 340 6.45 -12.36 21.36
C LYS A 340 5.20 -12.32 20.50
N ALA A 341 4.99 -11.23 19.77
CA ALA A 341 3.79 -11.05 18.96
C ALA A 341 4.07 -10.26 17.68
N GLN A 342 3.24 -10.48 16.68
CA GLN A 342 3.02 -9.59 15.56
C GLN A 342 1.86 -8.66 15.89
N VAL A 343 2.01 -7.36 15.62
CA VAL A 343 0.97 -6.35 15.81
C VAL A 343 0.77 -5.53 14.53
N TRP A 344 -0.48 -5.25 14.21
CA TRP A 344 -0.86 -4.39 13.09
C TRP A 344 -1.57 -3.15 13.62
N PRO A 345 -1.10 -1.93 13.31
CA PRO A 345 -1.83 -0.72 13.68
C PRO A 345 -3.25 -0.74 13.06
N ASN A 346 -4.23 -0.19 13.78
CA ASN A 346 -5.59 -0.01 13.27
C ASN A 346 -5.79 1.33 12.58
#